data_AF-A0A1E7R5F1-F1
#
_entry.id   AF-A0A1E7R5F1-F1
#
_cell.length_a   1.000
_cell.length_b   1.000
_cell.length_c   1.000
_cell.angle_alpha   90.00
_cell.angle_beta   90.00
_cell.angle_gamma   90.00
#
_symmetry.space_group_name_H-M   'P 1'
#
loop_
_entity.id
_entity.type
_entity.pdbx_description
1 polymer ?
#
loop_
_entity_poly.entity_id
_entity_poly.type
_entity_poly.pdbx_seq_one_letter_code
_entity_poly.pdbx_strand_id
1 'polypeptide(L)'
;MNKQHLNIIEDISQLDIPEYIDQHQYVKNKGAHYLLHAVGWALWTLLFLPLLAIFLWLYQGKLIKNYIFAEQMSVQIHNFFWLALMVMICCASLLLWASYNWLRYRNTEKTTVVNVSHSILAEGFLIPKEELSKIQRSKNIVLHYNHDGILADYELR
;
A
#
# COMPACT_ATOMS: atom_id res chain seq x y z
N MET A 1 7.38 -36.53 -21.14
CA MET A 1 7.10 -35.16 -20.69
C MET A 1 6.88 -34.29 -21.92
N ASN A 2 5.63 -33.88 -22.17
CA ASN A 2 5.28 -33.10 -23.37
C ASN A 2 5.48 -31.61 -23.07
N LYS A 3 6.39 -30.95 -23.77
CA LYS A 3 6.65 -29.51 -23.60
C LYS A 3 5.53 -28.74 -24.29
N GLN A 4 4.62 -28.15 -23.52
CA GLN A 4 3.63 -27.22 -24.06
C GLN A 4 4.38 -26.00 -24.59
N HIS A 5 4.36 -25.83 -25.92
CA HIS A 5 4.88 -24.65 -26.59
C HIS A 5 3.91 -23.51 -26.30
N LEU A 6 4.28 -22.61 -25.38
CA LEU A 6 3.53 -21.39 -25.13
C LEU A 6 3.77 -20.45 -26.30
N ASN A 7 2.83 -20.38 -27.23
CA ASN A 7 2.83 -19.35 -28.26
C ASN A 7 2.51 -18.01 -27.60
N ILE A 8 3.54 -17.22 -27.33
CA ILE A 8 3.39 -15.83 -26.90
C ILE A 8 2.94 -15.06 -28.14
N ILE A 9 1.71 -14.55 -28.10
CA ILE A 9 1.16 -13.69 -29.15
C ILE A 9 1.72 -12.29 -28.87
N GLU A 10 2.61 -11.80 -29.73
CA GLU A 10 3.23 -10.46 -29.61
C GLU A 10 2.42 -9.37 -30.33
N ASP A 11 1.45 -9.78 -31.15
CA ASP A 11 0.60 -8.86 -31.91
C ASP A 11 -0.51 -8.29 -31.03
N ILE A 12 -0.39 -7.00 -30.72
CA ILE A 12 -1.29 -6.24 -29.85
C ILE A 12 -2.73 -6.26 -30.38
N SER A 13 -2.94 -6.36 -31.70
CA SER A 13 -4.28 -6.41 -32.31
C SER A 13 -5.02 -7.72 -32.06
N GLN A 14 -4.29 -8.78 -31.70
CA GLN A 14 -4.84 -10.10 -31.35
C GLN A 14 -5.00 -10.29 -29.85
N LEU A 15 -4.48 -9.34 -29.05
CA LEU A 15 -4.68 -9.31 -27.63
C LEU A 15 -6.02 -8.63 -27.34
N ASP A 16 -6.95 -9.39 -26.76
CA ASP A 16 -8.22 -8.88 -26.22
C ASP A 16 -7.96 -8.10 -24.92
N ILE A 17 -7.20 -7.01 -25.03
CA ILE A 17 -6.92 -6.11 -23.91
C ILE A 17 -8.13 -5.20 -23.77
N PRO A 18 -8.83 -5.25 -22.63
CA PRO A 18 -9.93 -4.36 -22.40
C PRO A 18 -9.47 -2.90 -22.40
N GLU A 19 -10.20 -2.06 -23.12
CA GLU A 19 -9.93 -0.62 -23.30
C GLU A 19 -9.94 0.17 -21.97
N TYR A 20 -10.40 -0.45 -20.87
CA TYR A 20 -10.54 0.20 -19.56
C TYR A 20 -9.27 0.25 -18.71
N ILE A 21 -8.22 -0.54 -19.01
CA ILE A 21 -7.03 -0.63 -18.13
C ILE A 21 -6.32 0.74 -18.02
N ASP A 22 -6.40 1.58 -19.06
CA ASP A 22 -5.73 2.89 -19.13
C ASP A 22 -6.70 4.10 -19.11
N GLN A 23 -7.91 3.92 -18.58
CA GLN A 23 -8.88 5.02 -18.56
C GLN A 23 -8.64 5.97 -17.38
N HIS A 24 -8.09 7.16 -17.68
CA HIS A 24 -7.77 8.23 -16.72
C HIS A 24 -8.96 8.67 -15.83
N GLN A 25 -10.19 8.47 -16.30
CA GLN A 25 -11.44 8.81 -15.62
C GLN A 25 -11.68 8.01 -14.33
N TYR A 26 -11.12 6.80 -14.20
CA TYR A 26 -11.27 5.96 -13.00
C TYR A 26 -10.26 6.27 -11.91
N VAL A 27 -9.26 7.11 -12.18
CA VAL A 27 -8.25 7.52 -11.21
C VAL A 27 -8.54 8.94 -10.72
N LYS A 28 -9.72 9.12 -10.13
CA LYS A 28 -10.13 10.41 -9.56
C LYS A 28 -9.16 10.81 -8.43
N ASN A 29 -8.73 12.07 -8.49
CA ASN A 29 -8.01 12.78 -7.44
C ASN A 29 -6.53 12.40 -7.18
N LYS A 30 -5.78 11.93 -8.20
CA LYS A 30 -4.31 11.75 -8.10
C LYS A 30 -3.60 12.97 -7.51
N GLY A 31 -4.02 14.19 -7.91
CA GLY A 31 -3.45 15.45 -7.41
C GLY A 31 -3.57 15.62 -5.89
N ALA A 32 -4.72 15.25 -5.30
CA ALA A 32 -4.92 15.35 -3.85
C ALA A 32 -3.97 14.42 -3.07
N HIS A 33 -3.70 13.22 -3.61
CA HIS A 33 -2.72 12.31 -3.01
C HIS A 33 -1.30 12.90 -3.07
N TYR A 34 -0.88 13.43 -4.21
CA TYR A 34 0.43 14.07 -4.32
C TYR A 34 0.57 15.29 -3.40
N LEU A 35 -0.50 16.08 -3.25
CA LEU A 35 -0.54 17.23 -2.35
C LEU A 35 -0.43 16.79 -0.88
N LEU A 36 -1.15 15.75 -0.49
CA LEU A 36 -1.07 15.16 0.85
C LEU A 36 0.36 14.67 1.16
N HIS A 37 1.00 13.99 0.20
CA HIS A 37 2.38 13.54 0.33
C HIS A 37 3.36 14.71 0.44
N ALA A 38 3.20 15.74 -0.41
CA ALA A 38 4.05 16.92 -0.39
C ALA A 38 3.95 17.68 0.94
N VAL A 39 2.73 17.89 1.45
CA VAL A 39 2.50 18.53 2.76
C VAL A 39 3.07 17.68 3.89
N GLY A 40 2.87 16.36 3.84
CA GLY A 40 3.45 15.43 4.83
C GLY A 40 4.97 15.52 4.88
N TRP A 41 5.63 15.51 3.72
CA TRP A 41 7.08 15.67 3.62
C TRP A 41 7.56 17.06 4.08
N ALA A 42 6.85 18.13 3.72
CA ALA A 42 7.19 19.49 4.15
C ALA A 42 7.10 19.66 5.67
N LEU A 43 6.05 19.12 6.30
CA LEU A 43 5.90 19.13 7.76
C LEU A 43 6.97 18.28 8.43
N TRP A 44 7.28 17.11 7.87
CA TRP A 44 8.31 16.22 8.39
C TRP A 44 9.70 16.87 8.34
N THR A 45 10.07 17.48 7.21
CA THR A 45 11.36 18.18 7.08
C THR A 45 11.42 19.41 7.97
N LEU A 46 10.35 20.20 8.05
CA LEU A 46 10.28 21.36 8.94
C LEU A 46 10.48 20.98 10.41
N LEU A 47 10.00 19.81 10.84
CA LEU A 47 10.18 19.31 12.20
C LEU A 47 11.57 18.70 12.42
N PHE A 48 12.03 17.81 11.52
CA PHE A 48 13.25 17.04 11.73
C PHE A 48 14.53 17.81 11.40
N LEU A 49 14.52 18.73 10.44
CA LEU A 49 15.70 19.51 10.06
C LEU A 49 16.23 20.39 11.21
N PRO A 50 15.43 21.17 11.96
CA PRO A 50 15.94 21.94 13.10
C PRO A 50 16.40 21.04 14.25
N LEU A 51 15.74 19.91 14.49
CA LEU A 51 16.18 18.91 15.46
C LEU A 51 17.56 18.34 15.09
N LEU A 52 17.75 17.99 13.81
CA LEU A 52 19.04 17.52 13.29
C LEU A 52 20.11 18.62 13.39
N ALA A 53 19.78 19.87 13.07
CA ALA A 53 20.70 21.00 13.18
C ALA A 53 21.15 21.24 14.62
N ILE A 54 20.23 21.21 15.59
CA ILE A 54 20.55 21.32 17.02
C ILE A 54 21.41 20.13 17.46
N PHE A 55 21.07 18.91 17.04
CA PHE A 55 21.86 17.72 17.33
C PHE A 55 23.31 17.85 16.82
N LEU A 56 23.48 18.30 15.57
CA LEU A 56 24.79 18.54 14.98
C LEU A 56 25.54 19.66 15.70
N TRP A 57 24.87 20.74 16.09
CA TRP A 57 25.47 21.84 16.88
C TRP A 57 25.97 21.37 18.25
N LEU A 58 25.16 20.60 18.96
CA LEU A 58 25.54 20.00 20.24
C LEU A 58 26.72 19.03 20.07
N TYR A 59 26.73 18.24 18.99
CA TYR A 59 27.82 17.32 18.70
C TYR A 59 29.11 18.06 18.33
N GLN A 60 29.05 19.08 17.47
CA GLN A 60 30.19 19.90 17.06
C GLN A 60 30.80 20.66 18.25
N GLY A 61 29.96 21.25 19.12
CA GLY A 61 30.42 21.93 20.34
C GLY A 61 31.07 20.97 21.34
N LYS A 62 30.55 19.74 21.47
CA LYS A 62 31.10 18.71 22.36
C LYS A 62 32.41 18.11 21.80
N LEU A 63 32.53 17.99 20.49
CA LEU A 63 33.77 17.57 19.80
C LEU A 63 34.91 18.55 20.06
N ILE A 64 34.69 19.85 19.85
CA ILE A 64 35.72 20.89 20.05
C ILE A 64 36.17 20.92 21.52
N LYS A 65 35.22 20.89 22.47
CA LYS A 65 35.55 20.90 23.90
C LYS A 65 36.40 19.71 24.31
N ASN A 66 36.08 18.51 23.80
CA ASN A 66 36.74 17.29 24.24
C ASN A 66 38.07 17.02 23.51
N TYR A 67 38.22 17.41 22.24
CA TYR A 67 39.49 17.28 21.52
C TYR A 67 40.59 18.20 22.04
N ILE A 68 40.22 19.35 22.62
CA ILE A 68 41.18 20.34 23.12
C ILE A 68 41.62 20.02 24.56
N PHE A 69 40.82 19.34 25.38
CA PHE A 69 41.03 19.30 26.85
C PHE A 69 41.08 17.93 27.56
N ALA A 70 40.87 16.77 26.92
CA ALA A 70 40.87 15.50 27.68
C ALA A 70 41.40 14.28 26.91
N GLU A 71 42.06 13.39 27.65
CA GLU A 71 42.61 12.11 27.18
C GLU A 71 41.62 11.32 26.33
N GLN A 72 42.08 10.93 25.14
CA GLN A 72 41.26 10.58 23.98
C GLN A 72 40.31 9.38 24.15
N MET A 73 40.51 8.51 25.14
CA MET A 73 39.80 7.23 25.25
C MET A 73 38.43 7.33 25.95
N SER A 74 38.35 8.05 27.07
CA SER A 74 37.12 8.15 27.88
C SER A 74 36.02 8.93 27.16
N VAL A 75 36.41 9.97 26.42
CA VAL A 75 35.54 10.78 25.57
C VAL A 75 34.90 9.96 24.45
N GLN A 76 35.69 9.09 23.80
CA GLN A 76 35.21 8.29 22.67
C GLN A 76 34.14 7.29 23.11
N ILE A 77 34.36 6.60 24.22
CA ILE A 77 33.39 5.64 24.79
C ILE A 77 32.09 6.37 25.19
N HIS A 78 32.20 7.54 25.82
CA HIS A 78 31.03 8.33 26.20
C HIS A 78 30.21 8.78 24.97
N ASN A 79 30.88 9.23 23.90
CA ASN A 79 30.19 9.60 22.67
C ASN A 79 29.55 8.40 21.97
N PHE A 80 30.22 7.24 21.94
CA PHE A 80 29.67 6.01 21.37
C PHE A 80 28.41 5.55 22.11
N PHE A 81 28.42 5.62 23.45
CA PHE A 81 27.24 5.31 24.26
C PHE A 81 26.05 6.21 23.93
N TRP A 82 26.27 7.53 23.83
CA TRP A 82 25.21 8.47 23.46
C TRP A 82 24.67 8.25 22.05
N LEU A 83 25.55 7.93 21.09
CA LEU A 83 25.14 7.56 19.74
C LEU A 83 24.27 6.29 19.75
N ALA A 84 24.71 5.24 20.45
CA ALA A 84 23.98 3.99 20.58
C ALA A 84 22.61 4.20 21.25
N LEU A 85 22.53 5.06 22.26
CA LEU A 85 21.28 5.43 22.92
C LEU A 85 20.31 6.12 21.95
N MET A 86 20.79 7.07 21.14
CA MET A 86 19.96 7.76 20.15
C MET A 86 19.44 6.80 19.07
N VAL A 87 20.30 5.90 18.58
CA VAL A 87 19.90 4.85 17.63
C VAL A 87 18.84 3.94 18.25
N MET A 88 19.03 3.52 19.50
CA MET A 88 18.07 2.69 20.22
C MET A 88 16.71 3.38 20.38
N ILE A 89 16.68 4.66 20.73
CA ILE A 89 15.44 5.45 20.83
C ILE A 89 14.74 5.55 19.48
N CYS A 90 15.50 5.76 18.41
CA CYS A 90 14.96 5.82 17.05
C CYS A 90 14.35 4.47 16.63
N CYS A 91 15.06 3.37 16.83
CA CYS A 91 14.56 2.02 16.59
C CYS A 91 13.31 1.71 17.43
N ALA A 92 13.33 2.04 18.72
CA ALA A 92 12.19 1.82 19.62
C ALA A 92 10.95 2.62 19.16
N SER A 93 11.14 3.86 18.71
CA SER A 93 10.06 4.70 18.19
C SER A 93 9.43 4.11 16.92
N LEU A 94 10.26 3.61 16.00
CA LEU A 94 9.79 2.93 14.79
C LEU A 94 9.05 1.63 15.12
N LEU A 95 9.57 0.82 16.05
CA LEU A 95 8.92 -0.41 16.49
C LEU A 95 7.59 -0.15 17.19
N LEU A 96 7.51 0.89 18.03
CA LEU A 96 6.27 1.33 18.66
C LEU A 96 5.25 1.76 17.61
N TRP A 97 5.67 2.56 16.63
CA TRP A 97 4.80 3.02 15.54
C TRP A 97 4.29 1.86 14.67
N ALA A 98 5.16 0.92 14.31
CA ALA A 98 4.79 -0.28 13.56
C ALA A 98 3.80 -1.16 14.35
N SER A 99 4.07 -1.36 15.65
CA SER A 99 3.21 -2.13 16.54
C SER A 99 1.83 -1.49 16.72
N TYR A 100 1.79 -0.16 16.84
CA TYR A 100 0.54 0.61 16.90
C TYR A 100 -0.27 0.46 15.61
N ASN A 101 0.37 0.64 14.45
CA ASN A 101 -0.30 0.47 13.16
C ASN A 101 -0.81 -0.96 12.98
N TRP A 102 -0.02 -1.96 13.35
CA TRP A 102 -0.47 -3.35 13.33
C TRP A 102 -1.70 -3.55 14.22
N LEU A 103 -1.68 -3.07 15.47
CA LEU A 103 -2.83 -3.20 16.37
C LEU A 103 -4.08 -2.49 15.84
N ARG A 104 -3.92 -1.30 15.26
CA ARG A 104 -5.01 -0.50 14.69
C ARG A 104 -5.68 -1.20 13.50
N TYR A 105 -4.89 -1.78 12.59
CA TYR A 105 -5.39 -2.31 11.32
C TYR A 105 -5.58 -3.84 11.29
N ARG A 106 -5.14 -4.57 12.31
CA ARG A 106 -5.29 -6.03 12.41
C ARG A 106 -6.75 -6.52 12.31
N ASN A 107 -7.72 -5.69 12.69
CA ASN A 107 -9.13 -6.06 12.66
C ASN A 107 -9.88 -5.56 11.40
N THR A 108 -9.29 -4.66 10.61
CA THR A 108 -9.96 -4.07 9.44
C THR A 108 -9.81 -4.88 8.14
N GLU A 109 -8.84 -5.79 8.07
CA GLU A 109 -8.70 -6.72 6.91
C GLU A 109 -9.66 -7.92 6.98
N LYS A 110 -10.44 -8.03 8.04
CA LYS A 110 -11.62 -8.89 8.03
C LYS A 110 -12.70 -8.16 7.24
N THR A 111 -12.57 -8.10 5.91
CA THR A 111 -13.73 -8.00 5.04
C THR A 111 -14.55 -9.24 5.36
N THR A 112 -15.49 -9.10 6.31
CA THR A 112 -16.45 -10.16 6.62
C THR A 112 -17.18 -10.40 5.31
N VAL A 113 -16.81 -11.48 4.62
CA VAL A 113 -17.56 -11.96 3.46
C VAL A 113 -18.86 -12.48 4.05
N VAL A 114 -19.83 -11.59 4.16
CA VAL A 114 -21.18 -11.95 4.61
C VAL A 114 -21.68 -12.96 3.59
N ASN A 115 -22.15 -14.10 4.05
CA ASN A 115 -22.70 -15.12 3.17
C ASN A 115 -23.99 -14.53 2.56
N VAL A 116 -23.88 -14.02 1.33
CA VAL A 116 -24.99 -13.39 0.63
C VAL A 116 -25.93 -14.49 0.15
N SER A 117 -27.20 -14.42 0.53
CA SER A 117 -28.18 -15.39 0.07
C SER A 117 -28.36 -15.29 -1.45
N HIS A 118 -28.70 -16.41 -2.08
CA HIS A 118 -28.93 -16.46 -3.53
C HIS A 118 -30.02 -15.47 -3.98
N SER A 119 -30.93 -15.08 -3.08
CA SER A 119 -31.96 -14.08 -3.39
C SER A 119 -31.40 -12.66 -3.49
N ILE A 120 -30.51 -12.27 -2.56
CA ILE A 120 -29.88 -10.95 -2.58
C ILE A 120 -28.94 -10.83 -3.78
N LEU A 121 -28.25 -11.93 -4.11
CA LEU A 121 -27.40 -11.99 -5.28
C LEU A 121 -28.21 -11.87 -6.58
N ALA A 122 -29.33 -12.59 -6.70
CA ALA A 122 -30.24 -12.49 -7.85
C ALA A 122 -30.80 -11.08 -8.05
N GLU A 123 -31.19 -10.42 -6.94
CA GLU A 123 -31.67 -9.05 -6.94
C GLU A 123 -30.60 -8.04 -7.36
N GLY A 124 -29.36 -8.20 -6.86
CA GLY A 124 -28.23 -7.34 -7.25
C GLY A 124 -27.83 -7.45 -8.72
N PHE A 125 -28.00 -8.63 -9.32
CA PHE A 125 -27.77 -8.86 -10.75
C PHE A 125 -29.01 -8.65 -11.63
N LEU A 126 -30.17 -8.32 -11.03
CA LEU A 126 -31.45 -8.13 -11.72
C LEU A 126 -31.88 -9.35 -12.57
N ILE A 127 -31.52 -10.57 -12.15
CA ILE A 127 -31.83 -11.82 -12.85
C ILE A 127 -32.71 -12.75 -12.01
N PRO A 128 -33.52 -13.63 -12.65
CA PRO A 128 -34.26 -14.67 -11.94
C PRO A 128 -33.35 -15.61 -11.14
N LYS A 129 -33.82 -16.10 -10.00
CA LYS A 129 -33.04 -17.02 -9.14
C LYS A 129 -32.69 -18.31 -9.85
N GLU A 130 -33.56 -18.76 -10.75
CA GLU A 130 -33.39 -19.97 -11.54
C GLU A 130 -32.24 -19.83 -12.55
N GLU A 131 -32.06 -18.64 -13.13
CA GLU A 131 -30.96 -18.33 -14.06
C GLU A 131 -29.64 -18.18 -13.31
N LEU A 132 -29.64 -17.49 -12.16
CA LEU A 132 -28.46 -17.38 -11.31
C LEU A 132 -27.91 -18.76 -10.90
N SER A 133 -28.78 -19.72 -10.57
CA SER A 133 -28.35 -21.08 -10.26
C SER A 133 -27.74 -21.82 -11.47
N LYS A 134 -28.12 -21.48 -12.70
CA LYS A 134 -27.51 -22.05 -13.91
C LYS A 134 -26.13 -21.45 -14.15
N ILE A 135 -26.02 -20.13 -14.00
CA ILE A 135 -24.76 -19.39 -14.10
C ILE A 135 -23.75 -19.91 -13.08
N GLN A 136 -24.11 -19.99 -11.79
CA GLN A 136 -23.22 -20.47 -10.73
C GLN A 136 -22.72 -21.91 -10.90
N ARG A 137 -23.46 -22.76 -11.62
CA ARG A 137 -23.07 -24.15 -11.89
C ARG A 137 -22.19 -24.30 -13.12
N SER A 138 -22.08 -23.27 -13.96
CA SER A 138 -21.23 -23.30 -15.14
C SER A 138 -19.78 -23.09 -14.77
N LYS A 139 -18.88 -23.79 -15.47
CA LYS A 139 -17.44 -23.68 -15.25
C LYS A 139 -16.85 -22.46 -15.96
N ASN A 140 -17.41 -22.09 -17.11
CA ASN A 140 -17.05 -20.87 -17.82
C ASN A 140 -18.32 -20.04 -18.07
N ILE A 141 -18.23 -18.76 -17.77
CA ILE A 141 -19.33 -17.81 -17.88
C ILE A 141 -18.77 -16.55 -18.54
N VAL A 142 -19.43 -16.08 -19.59
CA VAL A 142 -19.21 -14.73 -20.13
C VAL A 142 -20.41 -13.88 -19.76
N LEU A 143 -20.17 -12.77 -19.07
CA LEU A 143 -21.23 -11.84 -18.64
C LEU A 143 -21.14 -10.58 -19.47
N HIS A 144 -22.25 -10.19 -20.10
CA HIS A 144 -22.35 -8.98 -20.91
C HIS A 144 -23.11 -7.91 -20.13
N TYR A 145 -22.43 -6.80 -19.84
CA TYR A 145 -23.01 -5.66 -19.13
C TYR A 145 -23.33 -4.53 -20.10
N ASN A 146 -24.39 -3.78 -19.82
CA ASN A 146 -24.72 -2.56 -20.57
C ASN A 146 -23.86 -1.36 -20.10
N HIS A 147 -24.06 -0.20 -20.73
CA HIS A 147 -23.36 1.04 -20.39
C HIS A 147 -23.64 1.53 -18.96
N ASP A 148 -24.75 1.11 -18.36
CA ASP A 148 -25.14 1.44 -16.98
C ASP A 148 -24.60 0.43 -15.95
N GLY A 149 -23.85 -0.59 -16.39
CA GLY A 149 -23.28 -1.64 -15.52
C GLY A 149 -24.28 -2.71 -15.09
N ILE A 150 -25.43 -2.80 -15.75
CA ILE A 150 -26.46 -3.83 -15.51
C ILE A 150 -26.19 -5.03 -16.40
N LEU A 151 -26.34 -6.25 -15.86
CA LEU A 151 -26.21 -7.49 -16.61
C LEU A 151 -27.30 -7.57 -17.68
N ALA A 152 -26.90 -7.55 -18.95
CA ALA A 152 -27.80 -7.54 -20.10
C ALA A 152 -27.93 -8.92 -20.75
N ASP A 153 -26.83 -9.70 -20.79
CA ASP A 153 -26.82 -11.05 -21.36
C ASP A 153 -25.72 -11.91 -20.73
N TYR A 154 -25.81 -13.24 -20.89
CA TYR A 154 -24.80 -14.18 -20.41
C TYR A 154 -24.63 -15.40 -21.33
N GLU A 155 -23.38 -15.81 -21.57
CA GLU A 155 -23.05 -17.06 -22.25
C GLU A 155 -22.49 -18.09 -21.26
N LEU A 156 -22.97 -19.33 -21.36
CA LEU A 156 -22.43 -20.46 -20.61
C LEU A 156 -21.64 -21.36 -21.57
N ARG A 157 -20.35 -21.62 -21.27
CA ARG A 157 -19.45 -22.46 -22.09
C ARG A 157 -18.94 -23.69 -21.37
#